data_AF-A0A2S0MS93-F1
#
_entry.id   AF-A0A2S0MS93-F1
#
_cell.length_a   1.000
_cell.length_b   1.000
_cell.length_c   1.000
_cell.angle_alpha   90.00
_cell.angle_beta   90.00
_cell.angle_gamma   90.00
#
_symmetry.space_group_name_H-M   'P 1'
#
loop_
_entity.id
_entity.type
_entity.pdbx_description
1 polymer ?
#
loop_
_entity_poly.entity_id
_entity_poly.type
_entity_poly.pdbx_seq_one_letter_code
_entity_poly.pdbx_strand_id
1 'polypeptide(L)'
;MSWTEERVDLLKKLWGEGQSASQIAKELGGVTRNAVIGKVHRLGLSNRQSGGAAAAAKPAEPKAAPKAEAAPKPAPKTEPARPAAQPAPADAKPAMPARRQIIPAGQPLPPQPSANEISPEALAKVNEVEKKAKKLGLMELTERTCKWPVGDPATEDFWFCGLPVQVGKPYCEAHVGVAFQPMSARRDRRR
;
A
#
# COMPACT_ATOMS: atom_id res chain seq x y z
N MET A 1 -1.35 -28.24 -12.07
CA MET A 1 -0.12 -28.71 -11.40
C MET A 1 -0.40 -28.82 -9.91
N SER A 2 -0.56 -30.04 -9.40
CA SER A 2 -1.08 -30.27 -8.04
C SER A 2 0.05 -30.38 -7.02
N TRP A 3 -0.20 -29.88 -5.80
CA TRP A 3 0.63 -30.17 -4.64
C TRP A 3 0.20 -31.51 -4.04
N THR A 4 0.71 -32.61 -4.62
CA THR A 4 0.55 -33.95 -4.05
C THR A 4 1.25 -34.06 -2.70
N GLU A 5 0.83 -35.01 -1.88
CA GLU A 5 1.38 -35.21 -0.53
C GLU A 5 2.87 -35.55 -0.58
N GLU A 6 3.27 -36.45 -1.51
CA GLU A 6 4.66 -36.77 -1.83
C GLU A 6 5.52 -35.51 -2.10
N ARG A 7 4.98 -34.56 -2.88
CA ARG A 7 5.65 -33.28 -3.17
C ARG A 7 5.70 -32.34 -1.97
N VAL A 8 4.76 -32.46 -1.04
CA VAL A 8 4.73 -31.71 0.22
C VAL A 8 5.73 -32.28 1.22
N ASP A 9 5.91 -33.60 1.28
CA ASP A 9 6.87 -34.23 2.18
C ASP A 9 8.31 -34.11 1.67
N LEU A 10 8.52 -34.22 0.35
CA LEU A 10 9.80 -33.86 -0.27
C LEU A 10 10.12 -32.37 -0.04
N LEU A 11 9.13 -31.48 -0.16
CA LEU A 11 9.29 -30.07 0.22
C LEU A 11 9.71 -29.90 1.69
N LYS A 12 9.04 -30.57 2.66
CA LYS A 12 9.39 -30.50 4.09
C LYS A 12 10.84 -30.97 4.32
N LYS A 13 11.23 -32.09 3.71
CA LYS A 13 12.57 -32.68 3.83
C LYS A 13 13.65 -31.71 3.34
N LEU A 14 13.58 -31.29 2.07
CA LEU A 14 14.56 -30.34 1.51
C LEU A 14 14.57 -28.98 2.21
N TRP A 15 13.41 -28.57 2.75
CA TRP A 15 13.31 -27.32 3.52
C TRP A 15 14.02 -27.43 4.88
N GLY A 16 13.93 -28.60 5.54
CA GLY A 16 14.68 -28.94 6.76
C GLY A 16 16.18 -29.08 6.52
N GLU A 17 16.58 -29.64 5.36
CA GLU A 17 17.97 -29.70 4.88
C GLU A 17 18.55 -28.32 4.48
N GLY A 18 17.76 -27.25 4.60
CA GLY A 18 18.22 -25.88 4.36
C GLY A 18 18.24 -25.43 2.89
N GLN A 19 17.85 -26.28 1.93
CA GLN A 19 17.86 -25.93 0.51
C GLN A 19 17.04 -24.67 0.21
N SER A 20 17.53 -23.78 -0.67
CA SER A 20 16.79 -22.58 -1.07
C SER A 20 15.53 -22.93 -1.89
N ALA A 21 14.50 -22.06 -1.82
CA ALA A 21 13.27 -22.25 -2.60
C ALA A 21 13.48 -22.36 -4.12
N SER A 22 14.62 -21.87 -4.64
CA SER A 22 15.00 -21.97 -6.05
C SER A 22 15.61 -23.34 -6.41
N GLN A 23 16.26 -24.02 -5.46
CA GLN A 23 16.78 -25.39 -5.63
C GLN A 23 15.63 -26.39 -5.54
N ILE A 24 14.81 -26.27 -4.49
CA ILE A 24 13.59 -27.08 -4.29
C ILE A 24 12.65 -27.00 -5.50
N ALA A 25 12.53 -25.83 -6.13
CA ALA A 25 11.74 -25.66 -7.36
C ALA A 25 12.29 -26.43 -8.57
N LYS A 26 13.62 -26.59 -8.67
CA LYS A 26 14.28 -27.40 -9.70
C LYS A 26 14.07 -28.90 -9.44
N GLU A 27 14.23 -29.34 -8.19
CA GLU A 27 14.07 -30.74 -7.80
C GLU A 27 12.62 -31.23 -7.88
N LEU A 28 11.63 -30.41 -7.47
CA LEU A 28 10.22 -30.78 -7.55
C LEU A 28 9.68 -30.86 -9.00
N GLY A 29 10.27 -30.13 -9.94
CA GLY A 29 9.90 -30.11 -11.37
C GLY A 29 8.54 -29.44 -11.67
N GLY A 30 8.55 -28.43 -12.55
CA GLY A 30 7.32 -27.75 -12.98
C GLY A 30 6.61 -26.94 -11.89
N VAL A 31 7.33 -26.53 -10.85
CA VAL A 31 6.86 -25.63 -9.78
C VAL A 31 7.81 -24.43 -9.73
N THR A 32 7.28 -23.20 -9.66
CA THR A 32 8.13 -21.99 -9.59
C THR A 32 8.59 -21.70 -8.17
N ARG A 33 9.72 -20.99 -8.01
CA ARG A 33 10.25 -20.51 -6.72
C ARG A 33 9.16 -19.87 -5.84
N ASN A 34 8.30 -19.02 -6.42
CA ASN A 34 7.23 -18.35 -5.69
C ASN A 34 6.13 -19.31 -5.22
N ALA A 35 5.83 -20.35 -6.00
CA ALA A 35 4.87 -21.38 -5.59
C ALA A 35 5.42 -22.22 -4.41
N VAL A 36 6.73 -22.51 -4.39
CA VAL A 36 7.42 -23.15 -3.25
C VAL A 36 7.31 -22.28 -2.00
N ILE A 37 7.73 -21.01 -2.06
CA ILE A 37 7.65 -20.07 -0.93
C ILE A 37 6.20 -19.97 -0.41
N GLY A 38 5.22 -19.84 -1.32
CA GLY A 38 3.81 -19.78 -0.96
C GLY A 38 3.28 -21.07 -0.32
N LYS A 39 3.82 -22.25 -0.65
CA LYS A 39 3.41 -23.51 -0.01
C LYS A 39 4.05 -23.67 1.37
N VAL A 40 5.33 -23.35 1.52
CA VAL A 40 6.05 -23.30 2.81
C VAL A 40 5.32 -22.41 3.82
N HIS A 41 4.94 -21.19 3.39
CA HIS A 41 4.25 -20.24 4.26
C HIS A 41 2.83 -20.69 4.65
N ARG A 42 2.14 -21.45 3.79
CA ARG A 42 0.85 -22.10 4.13
C ARG A 42 1.00 -23.31 5.05
N LEU A 43 2.19 -23.92 5.10
CA LEU A 43 2.51 -25.06 5.97
C LEU A 43 3.14 -24.63 7.31
N GLY A 44 3.32 -23.33 7.56
CA GLY A 44 3.92 -22.82 8.80
C GLY A 44 5.43 -23.07 8.95
N LEU A 45 6.11 -23.57 7.92
CA LEU A 45 7.54 -23.94 7.95
C LEU A 45 8.51 -22.74 7.94
N SER A 46 7.99 -21.52 8.14
CA SER A 46 8.72 -20.25 8.08
C SER A 46 9.46 -19.92 9.38
N ASN A 47 10.46 -20.71 9.77
CA ASN A 47 11.34 -20.36 10.92
C ASN A 47 12.85 -20.58 10.69
N ARG A 48 13.31 -20.55 9.43
CA ARG A 48 14.74 -20.61 9.09
C ARG A 48 15.32 -19.30 8.52
N GLN A 49 14.51 -18.24 8.47
CA GLN A 49 14.86 -16.99 7.79
C GLN A 49 14.45 -15.73 8.58
N SER A 50 14.55 -15.78 9.91
CA SER A 50 14.45 -14.62 10.82
C SER A 50 15.66 -14.46 11.76
N GLY A 51 16.69 -15.31 11.61
CA GLY A 51 17.94 -15.24 12.36
C GLY A 51 19.14 -15.33 11.41
N GLY A 52 19.67 -14.20 10.98
CA GLY A 52 20.96 -14.13 10.28
C GLY A 52 22.10 -13.97 11.28
N ALA A 53 23.02 -14.92 11.33
CA ALA A 53 24.16 -14.87 12.24
C ALA A 53 25.40 -14.23 11.56
N ALA A 54 25.88 -13.16 12.19
CA ALA A 54 27.25 -12.65 12.31
C ALA A 54 28.30 -12.85 11.19
N ALA A 55 28.90 -11.72 10.78
CA ALA A 55 30.35 -11.58 10.55
C ALA A 55 30.79 -10.18 11.01
N ALA A 56 31.99 -10.04 11.60
CA ALA A 56 32.35 -8.91 12.46
C ALA A 56 33.39 -7.94 11.86
N ALA A 57 33.31 -6.64 12.22
CA ALA A 57 34.40 -5.68 12.08
C ALA A 57 34.28 -4.48 13.05
N LYS A 58 35.01 -4.56 14.18
CA LYS A 58 35.52 -3.51 15.12
C LYS A 58 34.62 -2.36 15.67
N PRO A 59 34.84 -1.90 16.93
CA PRO A 59 34.08 -0.82 17.55
C PRO A 59 34.67 0.57 17.30
N ALA A 60 33.81 1.60 17.25
CA ALA A 60 34.17 3.02 17.33
C ALA A 60 33.21 3.76 18.28
N GLU A 61 33.72 4.73 19.03
CA GLU A 61 33.04 5.41 20.14
C GLU A 61 31.81 6.26 19.73
N PRO A 62 30.72 6.22 20.53
CA PRO A 62 29.73 7.30 20.55
C PRO A 62 30.04 8.31 21.67
N LYS A 63 30.38 9.55 21.31
CA LYS A 63 30.49 10.67 22.26
C LYS A 63 29.19 11.45 22.41
N ALA A 64 28.95 11.91 23.64
CA ALA A 64 28.09 13.04 24.05
C ALA A 64 26.55 12.94 23.86
N ALA A 65 25.88 12.67 24.99
CA ALA A 65 24.58 13.28 25.37
C ALA A 65 24.84 14.73 25.91
N PRO A 66 23.85 15.57 26.33
CA PRO A 66 22.42 15.34 26.64
C PRO A 66 21.50 16.37 25.88
N LYS A 67 20.23 16.70 26.21
CA LYS A 67 19.39 16.63 27.43
C LYS A 67 17.90 16.91 27.09
N ALA A 68 16.96 16.32 27.84
CA ALA A 68 15.58 16.77 28.18
C ALA A 68 14.74 15.50 28.49
N GLU A 69 14.53 15.11 29.76
CA GLU A 69 13.58 15.65 30.76
C GLU A 69 12.09 15.42 30.41
N ALA A 70 11.28 15.13 31.44
CA ALA A 70 10.15 14.22 31.31
C ALA A 70 8.81 14.76 31.85
N ALA A 71 7.74 14.52 31.07
CA ALA A 71 6.33 14.38 31.48
C ALA A 71 5.65 15.60 32.17
N PRO A 72 4.32 15.60 32.43
CA PRO A 72 3.28 14.63 32.05
C PRO A 72 2.05 15.24 31.31
N LYS A 73 1.09 14.37 30.96
CA LYS A 73 -0.27 14.73 30.46
C LYS A 73 -1.16 15.32 31.56
N PRO A 74 -2.21 16.07 31.19
CA PRO A 74 -3.51 16.04 31.85
C PRO A 74 -4.52 15.16 31.08
N ALA A 75 -5.32 14.37 31.79
CA ALA A 75 -6.41 13.58 31.22
C ALA A 75 -7.75 14.36 31.22
N PRO A 76 -8.69 14.07 30.29
CA PRO A 76 -10.02 14.67 30.30
C PRO A 76 -10.88 14.13 31.46
N LYS A 77 -11.70 14.99 32.06
CA LYS A 77 -12.70 14.61 33.08
C LYS A 77 -14.01 14.13 32.45
N THR A 78 -14.68 13.24 33.16
CA THR A 78 -15.89 12.47 32.80
C THR A 78 -17.20 13.16 33.21
N GLU A 79 -18.21 13.13 32.31
CA GLU A 79 -19.68 12.90 32.51
C GLU A 79 -20.48 13.59 33.66
N PRO A 80 -21.84 13.51 33.74
CA PRO A 80 -22.85 12.74 32.97
C PRO A 80 -23.74 13.67 32.07
N ALA A 81 -24.96 13.39 31.57
CA ALA A 81 -25.95 12.33 31.83
C ALA A 81 -26.94 12.08 30.64
N ARG A 82 -27.98 11.27 30.88
CA ARG A 82 -29.17 10.99 30.03
C ARG A 82 -30.45 11.67 30.57
N PRO A 83 -31.56 11.69 29.79
CA PRO A 83 -32.68 10.77 30.09
C PRO A 83 -33.08 9.86 28.91
N ALA A 84 -34.04 8.95 29.13
CA ALA A 84 -34.40 7.84 28.23
C ALA A 84 -35.87 7.85 27.75
N ALA A 85 -36.14 7.12 26.67
CA ALA A 85 -37.47 6.63 26.27
C ALA A 85 -37.35 5.31 25.47
N GLN A 86 -38.40 4.47 25.48
CA GLN A 86 -38.41 3.10 24.91
C GLN A 86 -39.42 2.99 23.71
N PRO A 87 -39.92 1.81 23.24
CA PRO A 87 -39.55 1.28 21.91
C PRO A 87 -40.73 0.96 20.95
N ALA A 88 -40.45 0.82 19.64
CA ALA A 88 -41.32 0.15 18.64
C ALA A 88 -40.53 -0.09 17.31
N PRO A 89 -41.04 -0.86 16.32
CA PRO A 89 -40.23 -1.98 15.80
C PRO A 89 -39.74 -1.91 14.34
N ALA A 90 -38.71 -2.72 14.09
CA ALA A 90 -38.31 -3.41 12.84
C ALA A 90 -38.70 -2.81 11.46
N ASP A 91 -37.71 -2.20 10.81
CA ASP A 91 -37.57 -2.21 9.34
C ASP A 91 -36.16 -2.68 8.96
N ALA A 92 -36.08 -3.74 8.15
CA ALA A 92 -34.84 -4.46 7.89
C ALA A 92 -34.02 -3.80 6.77
N LYS A 93 -32.98 -3.03 7.13
CA LYS A 93 -31.95 -2.60 6.19
C LYS A 93 -30.89 -3.71 6.03
N PRO A 94 -30.60 -4.20 4.81
CA PRO A 94 -29.51 -5.15 4.61
C PRO A 94 -28.18 -4.50 4.95
N ALA A 95 -27.52 -5.01 5.99
CA ALA A 95 -26.24 -4.50 6.46
C ALA A 95 -25.15 -4.77 5.42
N MET A 96 -24.62 -3.72 4.79
CA MET A 96 -23.38 -3.85 4.02
C MET A 96 -22.24 -4.25 4.97
N PRO A 97 -21.37 -5.19 4.60
CA PRO A 97 -20.24 -5.57 5.45
C PRO A 97 -19.33 -4.36 5.63
N ALA A 98 -19.21 -3.87 6.86
CA ALA A 98 -18.33 -2.75 7.20
C ALA A 98 -16.91 -3.06 6.71
N ARG A 99 -16.41 -2.24 5.79
CA ARG A 99 -15.09 -2.45 5.18
C ARG A 99 -14.01 -2.25 6.23
N ARG A 100 -13.56 -3.37 6.80
CA ARG A 100 -12.52 -3.45 7.83
C ARG A 100 -11.31 -2.60 7.43
N GLN A 101 -11.14 -1.44 8.07
CA GLN A 101 -9.88 -0.71 8.02
C GLN A 101 -8.84 -1.54 8.76
N ILE A 102 -8.05 -2.28 8.00
CA ILE A 102 -6.85 -2.97 8.49
C ILE A 102 -5.71 -2.46 7.62
N ILE A 103 -5.28 -1.23 7.92
CA ILE A 103 -3.92 -0.79 7.59
C ILE A 103 -3.11 -1.08 8.85
N PRO A 104 -2.37 -2.20 8.91
CA PRO A 104 -1.48 -2.44 10.04
C PRO A 104 -0.33 -1.43 9.94
N ALA A 105 -0.28 -0.48 10.86
CA ALA A 105 0.82 0.47 10.97
C ALA A 105 2.13 -0.33 11.12
N GLY A 106 3.03 -0.23 10.13
CA GLY A 106 4.24 -1.06 10.02
C GLY A 106 4.38 -1.84 8.73
N GLN A 107 3.32 -2.00 7.93
CA GLN A 107 3.49 -2.39 6.52
C GLN A 107 4.22 -1.26 5.78
N PRO A 108 5.38 -1.49 5.13
CA PRO A 108 5.94 -0.48 4.24
C PRO A 108 4.90 -0.16 3.18
N LEU A 109 4.56 1.12 3.06
CA LEU A 109 3.61 1.59 2.06
C LEU A 109 4.05 1.03 0.70
N PRO A 110 3.14 0.43 -0.11
CA PRO A 110 3.52 0.00 -1.45
C PRO A 110 4.20 1.18 -2.13
N PRO A 111 5.36 0.99 -2.78
CA PRO A 111 6.18 2.10 -3.22
C PRO A 111 5.31 3.05 -4.02
N GLN A 112 5.06 4.24 -3.46
CA GLN A 112 4.43 5.30 -4.23
C GLN A 112 5.32 5.46 -5.46
N PRO A 113 4.75 5.55 -6.68
CA PRO A 113 5.56 5.77 -7.87
C PRO A 113 6.39 7.01 -7.57
N SER A 114 7.71 6.82 -7.46
CA SER A 114 8.55 7.93 -7.02
C SER A 114 8.41 9.05 -8.04
N ALA A 115 8.54 10.31 -7.64
CA ALA A 115 8.37 11.42 -8.60
C ALA A 115 9.30 11.30 -9.83
N ASN A 116 10.40 10.54 -9.69
CA ASN A 116 11.34 10.12 -10.74
C ASN A 116 10.81 9.07 -11.75
N GLU A 117 9.64 8.47 -11.57
CA GLU A 117 9.06 7.49 -12.51
C GLU A 117 8.05 8.11 -13.49
N ILE A 118 7.71 9.38 -13.29
CA ILE A 118 6.84 10.16 -14.16
C ILE A 118 7.75 10.83 -15.20
N SER A 119 7.44 10.70 -16.51
CA SER A 119 8.20 11.42 -17.54
C SER A 119 8.19 12.93 -17.23
N PRO A 120 9.33 13.65 -17.34
CA PRO A 120 9.34 15.10 -17.14
C PRO A 120 8.37 15.83 -18.07
N GLU A 121 8.09 15.27 -19.25
CA GLU A 121 7.07 15.78 -20.18
C GLU A 121 5.65 15.69 -19.62
N ALA A 122 5.34 14.64 -18.86
CA ALA A 122 4.03 14.47 -18.24
C ALA A 122 3.85 15.46 -17.06
N LEU A 123 4.91 15.71 -16.28
CA LEU A 123 4.92 16.75 -15.24
C LEU A 123 4.77 18.15 -15.85
N ALA A 124 5.46 18.45 -16.95
CA ALA A 124 5.30 19.72 -17.67
C ALA A 124 3.86 19.93 -18.16
N LYS A 125 3.21 18.89 -18.69
CA LYS A 125 1.80 18.92 -19.11
C LYS A 125 0.84 19.14 -17.94
N VAL A 126 1.10 18.55 -16.78
CA VAL A 126 0.31 18.82 -15.55
C VAL A 126 0.48 20.27 -15.09
N ASN A 127 1.71 20.78 -15.02
CA ASN A 127 1.98 22.18 -14.64
C ASN A 127 1.32 23.21 -15.57
N GLU A 128 1.14 22.89 -16.86
CA GLU A 128 0.37 23.75 -17.79
C GLU A 128 -1.14 23.62 -17.56
N VAL A 129 -1.63 22.39 -17.32
CA VAL A 129 -3.03 22.11 -17.03
C VAL A 129 -3.50 22.73 -15.72
N GLU A 130 -2.66 22.76 -14.67
CA GLU A 130 -2.98 23.40 -13.39
C GLU A 130 -3.21 24.91 -13.53
N LYS A 131 -2.48 25.58 -14.44
CA LYS A 131 -2.70 27.00 -14.78
C LYS A 131 -4.00 27.25 -15.54
N LYS A 132 -4.50 26.24 -16.25
CA LYS A 132 -5.76 26.27 -17.03
C LYS A 132 -6.92 25.58 -16.31
N ALA A 133 -6.71 25.10 -15.09
CA ALA A 133 -7.68 24.31 -14.35
C ALA A 133 -8.85 25.17 -13.87
N LYS A 134 -10.02 24.54 -13.72
CA LYS A 134 -11.24 25.21 -13.23
C LYS A 134 -11.33 25.31 -11.71
N LYS A 135 -10.42 24.66 -10.97
CA LYS A 135 -10.34 24.65 -9.50
C LYS A 135 -11.69 24.35 -8.83
N LEU A 136 -12.27 23.22 -9.16
CA LEU A 136 -13.59 22.82 -8.66
C LEU A 136 -13.50 22.25 -7.23
N GLY A 137 -14.49 22.55 -6.40
CA GLY A 137 -14.71 21.87 -5.13
C GLY A 137 -15.28 20.46 -5.28
N LEU A 138 -15.36 19.71 -4.18
CA LEU A 138 -15.90 18.34 -4.17
C LEU A 138 -17.36 18.28 -4.68
N MET A 139 -18.18 19.27 -4.34
CA MET A 139 -19.61 19.32 -4.70
C MET A 139 -19.87 19.64 -6.18
N GLU A 140 -18.90 20.26 -6.87
CA GLU A 140 -19.02 20.68 -8.27
C GLU A 140 -18.53 19.58 -9.24
N LEU A 141 -18.05 18.46 -8.70
CA LEU A 141 -17.28 17.47 -9.44
C LEU A 141 -18.15 16.39 -10.11
N THR A 142 -18.62 16.70 -11.32
CA THR A 142 -19.38 15.77 -12.18
C THR A 142 -18.55 14.55 -12.68
N GLU A 143 -19.22 13.60 -13.34
CA GLU A 143 -18.57 12.49 -14.06
C GLU A 143 -17.74 12.95 -15.29
N ARG A 144 -18.06 14.12 -15.84
CA ARG A 144 -17.43 14.66 -17.06
C ARG A 144 -16.22 15.57 -16.78
N THR A 145 -15.93 15.83 -15.51
CA THR A 145 -14.89 16.75 -15.03
C THR A 145 -13.75 16.00 -14.34
N CYS A 146 -12.50 16.39 -14.64
CA CYS A 146 -11.29 15.74 -14.17
C CYS A 146 -11.17 15.78 -12.65
N LYS A 147 -11.19 14.59 -12.05
CA LYS A 147 -11.19 14.36 -10.60
C LYS A 147 -9.80 14.36 -9.96
N TRP A 148 -8.81 15.00 -10.61
CA TRP A 148 -7.43 15.03 -10.11
C TRP A 148 -7.31 16.03 -8.96
N PRO A 149 -6.90 15.60 -7.75
CA PRO A 149 -6.71 16.47 -6.60
C PRO A 149 -5.42 17.28 -6.74
N VAL A 150 -5.48 18.56 -6.38
CA VAL A 150 -4.34 19.48 -6.28
C VAL A 150 -4.39 20.12 -4.89
N GLY A 151 -3.22 20.24 -4.25
CA GLY A 151 -3.12 20.65 -2.84
C GLY A 151 -3.24 19.48 -1.86
N ASP A 152 -3.22 19.80 -0.56
CA ASP A 152 -3.38 18.84 0.54
C ASP A 152 -4.83 18.89 1.05
N PRO A 153 -5.55 17.77 1.20
CA PRO A 153 -6.91 17.75 1.75
C PRO A 153 -7.07 18.36 3.16
N ALA A 154 -5.98 18.60 3.89
CA ALA A 154 -5.98 19.29 5.18
C ALA A 154 -5.84 20.82 5.09
N THR A 155 -5.65 21.40 3.90
CA THR A 155 -5.58 22.86 3.68
C THR A 155 -6.76 23.39 2.87
N GLU A 156 -7.03 24.69 2.99
CA GLU A 156 -8.10 25.38 2.24
C GLU A 156 -7.78 25.49 0.73
N ASP A 157 -6.51 25.29 0.35
CA ASP A 157 -6.03 25.26 -1.05
C ASP A 157 -6.31 23.93 -1.78
N PHE A 158 -7.16 23.06 -1.24
CA PHE A 158 -7.53 21.78 -1.87
C PHE A 158 -8.60 21.94 -2.95
N TRP A 159 -8.29 21.57 -4.19
CA TRP A 159 -9.23 21.63 -5.32
C TRP A 159 -9.03 20.53 -6.36
N PHE A 160 -10.02 20.35 -7.24
CA PHE A 160 -9.98 19.40 -8.35
C PHE A 160 -9.81 20.09 -9.70
N CYS A 161 -9.03 19.47 -10.60
CA CYS A 161 -8.68 20.04 -11.91
C CYS A 161 -9.88 20.55 -12.74
N GLY A 162 -10.98 19.80 -12.80
CA GLY A 162 -12.23 20.25 -13.43
C GLY A 162 -12.22 20.39 -14.97
N LEU A 163 -11.10 20.17 -15.64
CA LEU A 163 -11.04 20.06 -17.11
C LEU A 163 -11.85 18.87 -17.64
N PRO A 164 -12.30 18.87 -18.91
CA PRO A 164 -13.02 17.72 -19.47
C PRO A 164 -12.22 16.42 -19.37
N VAL A 165 -12.89 15.33 -18.99
CA VAL A 165 -12.28 14.00 -18.92
C VAL A 165 -12.08 13.38 -20.30
N GLN A 166 -11.10 12.49 -20.41
CA GLN A 166 -10.97 11.59 -21.55
C GLN A 166 -12.04 10.48 -21.47
N VAL A 167 -12.58 10.06 -22.61
CA VAL A 167 -13.65 9.05 -22.66
C VAL A 167 -13.18 7.74 -22.00
N GLY A 168 -14.00 7.20 -21.09
CA GLY A 168 -13.68 5.99 -20.33
C GLY A 168 -12.61 6.15 -19.25
N LYS A 169 -12.19 7.37 -18.90
CA LYS A 169 -11.17 7.68 -17.89
C LYS A 169 -11.66 8.78 -16.93
N PRO A 170 -11.26 8.78 -15.64
CA PRO A 170 -11.73 9.76 -14.65
C PRO A 170 -11.02 11.13 -14.71
N TYR A 171 -10.05 11.29 -15.62
CA TYR A 171 -9.17 12.46 -15.67
C TYR A 171 -9.01 13.02 -17.09
N CYS A 172 -8.53 14.26 -17.22
CA CYS A 172 -8.12 14.87 -18.48
C CYS A 172 -6.79 14.27 -18.98
N GLU A 173 -6.39 14.56 -20.22
CA GLU A 173 -5.26 13.92 -20.89
C GLU A 173 -3.93 13.98 -20.10
N ALA A 174 -3.56 15.15 -19.57
CA ALA A 174 -2.33 15.32 -18.79
C ALA A 174 -2.34 14.44 -17.52
N HIS A 175 -3.42 14.50 -16.75
CA HIS A 175 -3.58 13.71 -15.52
C HIS A 175 -3.75 12.21 -15.80
N VAL A 176 -4.27 11.81 -16.97
CA VAL A 176 -4.23 10.41 -17.43
C VAL A 176 -2.79 9.94 -17.62
N GLY A 177 -1.92 10.79 -18.20
CA GLY A 177 -0.51 10.47 -18.41
C GLY A 177 0.27 10.21 -17.11
N VAL A 178 -0.08 10.91 -16.03
CA VAL A 178 0.51 10.68 -14.70
C VAL A 178 -0.15 9.52 -13.97
N ALA A 179 -1.49 9.43 -13.99
CA ALA A 179 -2.25 8.38 -13.30
C ALA A 179 -1.99 6.96 -13.85
N PHE A 180 -1.86 6.84 -15.17
CA PHE A 180 -1.85 5.56 -15.88
C PHE A 180 -0.52 5.35 -16.62
N GLN A 181 0.57 5.19 -15.86
CA GLN A 181 1.89 4.87 -16.44
C GLN A 181 1.82 3.64 -17.36
N PRO A 182 2.33 3.75 -18.61
CA PRO A 182 2.27 2.66 -19.59
C PRO A 182 3.08 1.45 -19.11
N MET A 183 2.55 0.25 -19.36
CA MET A 183 3.13 -1.00 -18.83
C MET A 183 4.54 -1.30 -19.39
N SER A 184 4.89 -0.74 -20.54
CA SER A 184 6.24 -0.80 -21.14
C SER A 184 7.33 -0.28 -20.20
N ALA A 185 7.13 0.90 -19.58
CA ALA A 185 8.09 1.49 -18.65
C ALA A 185 8.35 0.62 -17.41
N ARG A 186 7.42 -0.28 -17.04
CA ARG A 186 7.61 -1.26 -15.96
C ARG A 186 8.21 -2.59 -16.42
N ARG A 187 8.18 -2.90 -17.72
CA ARG A 187 8.66 -4.17 -18.28
C ARG A 187 10.11 -4.09 -18.75
N ASP A 188 10.54 -2.94 -19.26
CA ASP A 188 11.93 -2.70 -19.67
C ASP A 188 12.89 -2.83 -18.47
N ARG A 189 12.51 -2.24 -17.33
CA ARG A 189 13.17 -2.32 -16.01
C ARG A 189 13.21 -3.73 -15.38
N ARG A 190 12.81 -4.78 -16.09
CA ARG A 190 12.75 -6.18 -15.61
C ARG A 190 13.55 -7.16 -16.46
N ARG A 191 14.26 -6.68 -17.48
CA ARG A 191 15.19 -7.45 -18.32
C ARG A 191 16.63 -7.26 -17.87
#